data_AF-A0A8B7YVF1-F1
#
_entry.id   AF-A0A8B7YVF1-F1
#
_cell.length_a   1.000
_cell.length_b   1.000
_cell.length_c   1.000
_cell.angle_alpha   90.00
_cell.angle_beta   90.00
_cell.angle_gamma   90.00
#
_symmetry.space_group_name_H-M   'P 1'
#
loop_
_entity.id
_entity.type
_entity.pdbx_description
1 polymer ?
#
loop_
_entity_poly.entity_id
_entity_poly.type
_entity_poly.pdbx_seq_one_letter_code
_entity_poly.pdbx_strand_id
1 'polypeptide(L)'
;MAVEGCLMITETILYLAAFFSGLITAITVGISRVTFSGDCVLFAEVTWCNATAFSFTQLGNNGVCGFSIGLDVIVAFYALTVCCYHVAVFFKWTKERRWVMLPGIIINACWLLLLFIDSCILSVGFKRFCTSITEGQSIGSKITQCSADLSSLNWNLPKCSGEKSDHPSYSAGNFYGFLTTAQSASWFSVLFWALLLAARAARRCTSKEEIGSTEERKPMLS
;
A
#
# COMPACT_ATOMS: atom_id res chain seq x y z
N MET A 1 -33.11 1.57 -9.80
CA MET A 1 -32.53 2.70 -10.58
C MET A 1 -31.71 3.68 -9.73
N ALA A 2 -32.27 4.41 -8.75
CA ALA A 2 -31.50 5.42 -7.98
C ALA A 2 -30.36 4.80 -7.13
N VAL A 3 -30.62 3.63 -6.51
CA VAL A 3 -29.65 2.92 -5.66
C VAL A 3 -28.45 2.41 -6.45
N GLU A 4 -28.68 1.84 -7.65
CA GLU A 4 -27.59 1.35 -8.51
C GLU A 4 -26.69 2.48 -9.03
N GLY A 5 -27.27 3.64 -9.36
CA GLY A 5 -26.52 4.82 -9.76
C GLY A 5 -25.64 5.37 -8.64
N CYS A 6 -26.17 5.46 -7.41
CA CYS A 6 -25.38 5.88 -6.25
C CYS A 6 -24.21 4.92 -5.99
N LEU A 7 -24.45 3.61 -6.10
CA LEU A 7 -23.44 2.59 -5.84
C LEU A 7 -22.30 2.61 -6.89
N MET A 8 -22.60 2.87 -8.16
CA MET A 8 -21.58 3.09 -9.18
C MET A 8 -20.72 4.35 -8.93
N ILE A 9 -21.34 5.44 -8.48
CA ILE A 9 -20.61 6.68 -8.17
C ILE A 9 -19.66 6.41 -7.00
N THR A 10 -20.14 5.75 -5.95
CA THR A 10 -19.32 5.35 -4.80
C THR A 10 -18.16 4.45 -5.22
N GLU A 11 -18.39 3.44 -6.06
CA GLU A 11 -17.31 2.60 -6.61
C GLU A 11 -16.26 3.42 -7.37
N THR A 12 -16.70 4.41 -8.16
CA THR A 12 -15.80 5.27 -8.95
C THR A 12 -14.92 6.14 -8.04
N ILE A 13 -15.51 6.75 -7.01
CA ILE A 13 -14.77 7.55 -6.02
C ILE A 13 -13.77 6.68 -5.26
N LEU A 14 -14.17 5.46 -4.86
CA LEU A 14 -13.29 4.52 -4.17
C LEU A 14 -12.11 4.06 -5.05
N TYR A 15 -12.33 3.79 -6.34
CA TYR A 15 -11.24 3.46 -7.27
C TYR A 15 -10.27 4.62 -7.45
N LEU A 16 -10.77 5.86 -7.50
CA LEU A 16 -9.91 7.04 -7.59
C LEU A 16 -9.09 7.24 -6.30
N ALA A 17 -9.71 7.05 -5.12
CA ALA A 17 -9.02 7.11 -3.85
C ALA A 17 -7.94 6.00 -3.72
N ALA A 18 -8.27 4.77 -4.16
CA ALA A 18 -7.34 3.65 -4.19
C ALA A 18 -6.15 3.88 -5.13
N PHE A 19 -6.37 4.55 -6.27
CA PHE A 19 -5.31 4.95 -7.19
C PHE A 19 -4.31 5.90 -6.51
N PHE A 20 -4.80 6.95 -5.86
CA PHE A 20 -3.92 7.90 -5.17
C PHE A 20 -3.21 7.27 -3.97
N SER A 21 -3.89 6.46 -3.16
CA SER A 21 -3.25 5.79 -2.03
C SER A 21 -2.14 4.84 -2.48
N GLY A 22 -2.38 4.05 -3.54
CA GLY A 22 -1.36 3.15 -4.10
C GLY A 22 -0.14 3.91 -4.65
N LEU A 23 -0.37 5.01 -5.37
CA LEU A 23 0.73 5.86 -5.85
C LEU A 23 1.54 6.49 -4.71
N ILE A 24 0.86 6.97 -3.65
CA ILE A 24 1.54 7.54 -2.49
C ILE A 24 2.43 6.47 -1.84
N THR A 25 1.93 5.25 -1.63
CA THR A 25 2.73 4.14 -1.09
C THR A 25 3.94 3.84 -1.98
N ALA A 26 3.72 3.63 -3.29
CA ALA A 26 4.81 3.31 -4.22
C ALA A 26 5.89 4.41 -4.27
N ILE A 27 5.49 5.69 -4.29
CA ILE A 27 6.41 6.83 -4.33
C ILE A 27 7.20 6.93 -3.03
N THR A 28 6.53 6.83 -1.88
CA THR A 28 7.20 6.98 -0.58
C THR A 28 8.16 5.82 -0.28
N VAL A 29 7.81 4.58 -0.64
CA VAL A 29 8.72 3.43 -0.59
C VAL A 29 9.86 3.59 -1.61
N GLY A 30 9.56 4.07 -2.82
CA GLY A 30 10.55 4.32 -3.86
C GLY A 30 11.59 5.39 -3.48
N ILE A 31 11.13 6.52 -2.93
CA ILE A 31 12.02 7.58 -2.41
C ILE A 31 12.87 7.02 -1.27
N SER A 32 12.26 6.27 -0.34
CA SER A 32 13.01 5.63 0.75
C SER A 32 14.15 4.75 0.18
N ARG A 33 13.87 3.94 -0.84
CA ARG A 33 14.89 3.12 -1.50
C ARG A 33 16.01 3.95 -2.14
N VAL A 34 15.67 5.04 -2.84
CA VAL A 34 16.68 5.93 -3.47
C VAL A 34 17.55 6.60 -2.42
N THR A 35 16.95 7.02 -1.31
CA THR A 35 17.63 7.61 -0.15
C THR A 35 18.65 6.65 0.48
N PHE A 36 18.38 5.35 0.45
CA PHE A 36 19.29 4.30 0.91
C PHE A 36 20.14 3.71 -0.24
N SER A 37 20.61 4.55 -1.18
CA SER A 37 21.49 4.16 -2.29
C SER A 37 20.96 3.04 -3.19
N GLY A 38 19.63 2.86 -3.25
CA GLY A 38 18.99 1.80 -4.02
C GLY A 38 18.68 0.53 -3.23
N ASP A 39 19.08 0.45 -1.96
CA ASP A 39 18.81 -0.68 -1.08
C ASP A 39 17.51 -0.54 -0.29
N CYS A 40 16.94 -1.68 0.08
CA CYS A 40 15.70 -1.76 0.83
C CYS A 40 15.96 -1.60 2.34
N VAL A 41 15.41 -0.54 2.93
CA VAL A 41 15.50 -0.29 4.39
C VAL A 41 14.51 -1.13 5.20
N LEU A 42 13.47 -1.67 4.58
CA LEU A 42 12.52 -2.55 5.27
C LEU A 42 13.23 -3.82 5.73
N PHE A 43 13.01 -4.20 6.99
CA PHE A 43 13.73 -5.32 7.64
C PHE A 43 15.25 -5.12 7.73
N ALA A 44 15.76 -3.91 7.55
CA ALA A 44 17.16 -3.65 7.84
C ALA A 44 17.43 -3.82 9.34
N GLU A 45 18.54 -4.48 9.65
CA GLU A 45 19.03 -4.66 11.01
C GLU A 45 20.33 -3.88 11.19
N VAL A 46 20.41 -3.22 12.33
CA VAL A 46 21.50 -2.35 12.75
C VAL A 46 22.11 -2.94 14.02
N THR A 47 23.42 -3.17 13.98
CA THR A 47 24.20 -3.52 15.17
C THR A 47 24.91 -2.28 15.69
N TRP A 48 24.68 -1.99 16.96
CA TRP A 48 25.34 -0.91 17.67
C TRP A 48 26.70 -1.36 18.21
N CYS A 49 27.71 -0.51 18.04
CA CYS A 49 29.07 -0.79 18.51
C CYS A 49 29.53 0.18 19.59
N ASN A 50 28.95 1.37 19.62
CA ASN A 50 29.07 2.32 20.73
C ASN A 50 27.81 3.20 20.78
N ALA A 51 27.63 4.00 21.84
CA ALA A 51 26.49 4.92 22.00
C ALA A 51 26.29 5.91 20.83
N THR A 52 27.31 6.09 19.99
CA THR A 52 27.31 7.02 18.85
C THR A 52 27.62 6.36 17.50
N ALA A 53 27.78 5.03 17.44
CA ALA A 53 28.23 4.34 16.23
C ALA A 53 27.47 3.03 16.03
N PHE A 54 26.94 2.83 14.82
CA PHE A 54 26.25 1.62 14.41
C PHE A 54 26.55 1.27 12.95
N SER A 55 26.38 0.00 12.58
CA SER A 55 26.49 -0.48 11.21
C SER A 55 25.28 -1.33 10.83
N PHE A 56 24.89 -1.31 9.56
CA PHE A 56 23.91 -2.24 9.03
C PHE A 56 24.52 -3.65 8.99
N THR A 57 23.93 -4.55 9.75
CA THR A 57 24.31 -5.98 9.81
C THR A 57 23.71 -6.72 8.63
N GLN A 58 22.46 -6.37 8.30
CA GLN A 58 21.75 -6.83 7.11
C GLN A 58 20.90 -5.68 6.56
N LEU A 59 21.06 -5.38 5.27
CA LEU A 59 20.08 -4.61 4.54
C LEU A 59 18.91 -5.52 4.14
N GLY A 60 17.72 -4.94 4.07
CA GLY A 60 16.53 -5.67 3.65
C GLY A 60 16.69 -6.27 2.27
N ASN A 61 16.05 -7.41 2.03
CA ASN A 61 16.06 -8.02 0.70
C ASN A 61 15.42 -7.04 -0.31
N ASN A 62 16.17 -6.66 -1.36
CA ASN A 62 15.72 -5.77 -2.42
C ASN A 62 14.45 -6.25 -3.12
N GLY A 63 14.18 -7.57 -3.09
CA GLY A 63 12.92 -8.14 -3.58
C GLY A 63 11.68 -7.67 -2.82
N VAL A 64 11.78 -7.34 -1.53
CA VAL A 64 10.65 -6.91 -0.69
C VAL A 64 10.17 -5.52 -1.09
N CYS A 65 11.09 -4.54 -1.16
CA CYS A 65 10.74 -3.20 -1.63
C CYS A 65 10.30 -3.23 -3.11
N GLY A 66 10.93 -4.06 -3.95
CA GLY A 66 10.53 -4.24 -5.34
C GLY A 66 9.12 -4.81 -5.50
N PHE A 67 8.74 -5.78 -4.65
CA PHE A 67 7.40 -6.34 -4.60
C PHE A 67 6.37 -5.27 -4.24
N SER A 68 6.60 -4.51 -3.16
CA SER A 68 5.67 -3.46 -2.71
C SER A 68 5.46 -2.39 -3.77
N ILE A 69 6.56 -1.81 -4.29
CA ILE A 69 6.49 -0.78 -5.34
C ILE A 69 5.79 -1.32 -6.59
N GLY A 70 6.16 -2.52 -7.05
CA GLY A 70 5.59 -3.11 -8.26
C GLY A 70 4.10 -3.42 -8.10
N LEU A 71 3.71 -4.00 -6.97
CA LEU A 71 2.32 -4.35 -6.67
C LEU A 71 1.44 -3.09 -6.63
N ASP A 72 1.82 -2.08 -5.84
CA ASP A 72 1.04 -0.85 -5.70
C ASP A 72 0.86 -0.12 -7.04
N VAL A 73 1.91 -0.08 -7.87
CA VAL A 73 1.83 0.53 -9.22
C VAL A 73 0.85 -0.23 -10.11
N ILE A 74 0.95 -1.57 -10.18
CA ILE A 74 0.07 -2.39 -11.02
C ILE A 74 -1.39 -2.24 -10.57
N VAL A 75 -1.62 -2.32 -9.26
CA VAL A 75 -2.94 -2.16 -8.63
C VAL A 75 -3.51 -0.77 -8.91
N ALA A 76 -2.71 0.29 -8.80
CA ALA A 76 -3.12 1.66 -9.07
C ALA A 76 -3.54 1.82 -10.54
N PHE A 77 -2.75 1.34 -11.50
CA PHE A 77 -3.11 1.42 -12.92
C PHE A 77 -4.37 0.62 -13.25
N TYR A 78 -4.57 -0.53 -12.61
CA TYR A 78 -5.84 -1.26 -12.71
C TYR A 78 -7.01 -0.42 -12.20
N ALA A 79 -6.88 0.19 -11.02
CA ALA A 79 -7.92 1.05 -10.43
C ALA A 79 -8.25 2.23 -11.36
N LEU A 80 -7.24 2.86 -11.97
CA LEU A 80 -7.41 3.93 -12.95
C LEU A 80 -8.17 3.45 -14.20
N THR A 81 -7.81 2.28 -14.72
CA THR A 81 -8.46 1.70 -15.91
C THR A 81 -9.94 1.41 -15.65
N VAL A 82 -10.27 0.84 -14.49
CA VAL A 82 -11.67 0.58 -14.10
C VAL A 82 -12.43 1.89 -13.84
N CYS A 83 -11.78 2.90 -13.25
CA CYS A 83 -12.36 4.23 -13.08
C CYS A 83 -12.72 4.86 -14.43
N CYS A 84 -11.80 4.85 -15.41
CA CYS A 84 -12.07 5.31 -16.77
C CYS A 84 -13.24 4.56 -17.43
N TYR A 85 -13.33 3.24 -17.22
CA TYR A 85 -14.45 2.44 -17.70
C TYR A 85 -15.79 2.88 -17.08
N HIS A 86 -15.85 3.09 -15.77
CA HIS A 86 -17.05 3.56 -15.08
C HIS A 86 -17.49 4.94 -15.59
N VAL A 87 -16.54 5.87 -15.80
CA VAL A 87 -16.81 7.19 -16.36
C VAL A 87 -17.37 7.08 -17.79
N ALA A 88 -16.79 6.23 -18.64
CA ALA A 88 -17.28 6.01 -20.00
C ALA A 88 -18.70 5.41 -20.04
N VAL A 89 -19.04 4.54 -19.09
CA VAL A 89 -20.41 4.01 -18.92
C VAL A 89 -21.36 5.12 -18.45
N PHE A 90 -20.93 5.96 -17.51
CA PHE A 90 -21.72 7.07 -16.99
C PHE A 90 -22.10 8.10 -18.07
N PHE A 91 -21.15 8.46 -18.94
CA PHE A 91 -21.39 9.32 -20.11
C PHE A 91 -22.15 8.63 -21.26
N LYS A 92 -22.61 7.39 -21.06
CA LYS A 92 -23.30 6.56 -22.07
C LYS A 92 -22.50 6.33 -23.35
N TRP A 93 -21.17 6.49 -23.31
CA TRP A 93 -20.29 6.16 -24.43
C TRP A 93 -20.23 4.64 -24.65
N THR A 94 -20.47 3.86 -23.59
CA THR A 94 -20.53 2.40 -23.64
C THR A 94 -21.67 1.86 -22.78
N LYS A 95 -22.18 0.66 -23.10
CA LYS A 95 -23.16 -0.06 -22.28
C LYS A 95 -22.45 -0.92 -21.25
N GLU A 96 -22.94 -0.92 -20.01
CA GLU A 96 -22.44 -1.81 -18.96
C GLU A 96 -22.62 -3.27 -19.37
N ARG A 97 -21.53 -4.04 -19.38
CA ARG A 97 -21.57 -5.47 -19.70
C ARG A 97 -21.62 -6.29 -18.42
N ARG A 98 -22.78 -6.89 -18.13
CA ARG A 98 -23.02 -7.72 -16.94
C ARG A 98 -22.04 -8.89 -16.77
N TRP A 99 -21.46 -9.39 -17.87
CA TRP A 99 -20.42 -10.43 -17.86
C TRP A 99 -19.09 -10.00 -17.22
N VAL A 100 -18.83 -8.69 -17.09
CA VAL A 100 -17.59 -8.16 -16.51
C VAL A 100 -17.67 -8.07 -14.97
N MET A 101 -18.88 -8.14 -14.40
CA MET A 101 -19.08 -8.04 -12.94
C MET A 101 -18.45 -9.20 -12.16
N LEU A 102 -18.64 -10.44 -12.62
CA LEU A 102 -18.25 -11.65 -11.88
C LEU A 102 -16.72 -11.82 -11.80
N PRO A 103 -15.97 -11.68 -12.91
CA PRO A 103 -14.50 -11.65 -12.86
C PRO A 103 -13.98 -10.49 -12.02
N GLY A 104 -14.66 -9.32 -12.06
CA GLY A 104 -14.25 -8.15 -11.29
C GLY A 104 -14.27 -8.34 -9.77
N ILE A 105 -15.19 -9.16 -9.24
CA ILE A 105 -15.22 -9.49 -7.80
C ILE A 105 -14.00 -10.32 -7.41
N ILE A 106 -13.68 -11.35 -8.21
CA ILE A 106 -12.54 -12.24 -7.95
C ILE A 106 -11.23 -11.46 -8.01
N ILE A 107 -11.06 -10.64 -9.06
CA ILE A 107 -9.87 -9.79 -9.23
C ILE A 107 -9.73 -8.81 -8.07
N ASN A 108 -10.82 -8.16 -7.64
CA ASN A 108 -10.77 -7.25 -6.48
C ASN A 108 -10.41 -7.98 -5.18
N ALA A 109 -10.91 -9.19 -4.97
CA ALA A 109 -10.55 -10.00 -3.81
C ALA A 109 -9.07 -10.40 -3.83
N CYS A 110 -8.54 -10.78 -5.00
CA CYS A 110 -7.11 -11.07 -5.17
C CYS A 110 -6.24 -9.85 -4.85
N TRP A 111 -6.59 -8.67 -5.38
CA TRP A 111 -5.87 -7.43 -5.08
C TRP A 111 -5.91 -7.07 -3.60
N LEU A 112 -7.08 -7.19 -2.96
CA LEU A 112 -7.22 -6.94 -1.53
C LEU A 112 -6.28 -7.83 -0.70
N LEU A 113 -6.20 -9.13 -1.01
CA LEU A 113 -5.32 -10.05 -0.29
C LEU A 113 -3.84 -9.68 -0.48
N LEU A 114 -3.43 -9.35 -1.71
CA LEU A 114 -2.05 -8.97 -2.00
C LEU A 114 -1.67 -7.66 -1.28
N LEU A 115 -2.54 -6.65 -1.31
CA LEU A 115 -2.31 -5.37 -0.62
C LEU A 115 -2.32 -5.52 0.91
N PHE A 116 -3.08 -6.47 1.44
CA PHE A 116 -3.06 -6.78 2.86
C PHE A 116 -1.72 -7.39 3.26
N ILE A 117 -1.20 -8.34 2.47
CA ILE A 117 0.14 -8.90 2.67
C ILE A 117 1.19 -7.79 2.59
N ASP A 118 1.10 -6.91 1.59
CA ASP A 118 2.02 -5.79 1.44
C ASP A 118 1.99 -4.82 2.63
N SER A 119 0.79 -4.45 3.09
CA SER A 119 0.63 -3.60 4.28
C SER A 119 1.21 -4.24 5.54
N CYS A 120 1.11 -5.56 5.67
CA CYS A 120 1.76 -6.30 6.74
C CYS A 120 3.29 -6.24 6.61
N ILE A 121 3.83 -6.46 5.40
CA ILE A 121 5.26 -6.36 5.09
C ILE A 121 5.79 -4.97 5.45
N LEU A 122 5.11 -3.90 5.02
CA LEU A 122 5.48 -2.52 5.33
C LEU A 122 5.47 -2.25 6.84
N SER A 123 4.38 -2.65 7.52
CA SER A 123 4.23 -2.42 8.96
C SER A 123 5.25 -3.17 9.80
N VAL A 124 5.46 -4.46 9.50
CA VAL A 124 6.41 -5.31 10.25
C VAL A 124 7.85 -4.91 9.90
N GLY A 125 8.15 -4.69 8.63
CA GLY A 125 9.48 -4.29 8.17
C GLY A 125 9.91 -2.95 8.76
N PHE A 126 9.02 -1.97 8.78
CA PHE A 126 9.28 -0.67 9.41
C PHE A 126 9.43 -0.78 10.92
N LYS A 127 8.56 -1.55 11.60
CA LYS A 127 8.68 -1.78 13.04
C LYS A 127 10.00 -2.46 13.42
N ARG A 128 10.40 -3.49 12.68
CA ARG A 128 11.69 -4.21 12.90
C ARG A 128 12.87 -3.26 12.77
N PHE A 129 12.90 -2.45 11.73
CA PHE A 129 13.93 -1.44 11.53
C PHE A 129 13.98 -0.44 12.68
N CYS A 130 12.83 0.13 13.06
CA CYS A 130 12.73 1.03 14.20
C CYS A 130 13.19 0.40 15.51
N THR A 131 12.79 -0.84 15.80
CA THR A 131 13.20 -1.56 17.01
C THR A 131 14.71 -1.74 17.07
N SER A 132 15.33 -2.16 15.96
CA SER A 132 16.78 -2.36 15.88
C SER A 132 17.57 -1.07 16.11
N ILE A 133 17.07 0.07 15.62
CA ILE A 133 17.68 1.37 15.93
C ILE A 133 17.53 1.69 17.42
N THR A 134 16.34 1.55 18.00
CA THR A 134 16.11 1.92 19.40
C THR A 134 16.81 0.99 20.41
N GLU A 135 17.24 -0.20 19.99
CA GLU A 135 17.99 -1.15 20.82
C GLU A 135 19.32 -0.55 21.34
N GLY A 136 19.87 0.44 20.64
CA GLY A 136 21.04 1.20 21.08
C GLY A 136 20.85 1.94 22.40
N GLN A 137 19.62 2.15 22.87
CA GLN A 137 19.36 2.71 24.19
C GLN A 137 19.99 1.85 25.30
N SER A 138 20.03 0.53 25.13
CA SER A 138 20.63 -0.39 26.10
C SER A 138 22.13 -0.15 26.35
N ILE A 139 22.82 0.46 25.38
CA ILE A 139 24.24 0.80 25.45
C ILE A 139 24.49 2.31 25.62
N GLY A 140 23.46 3.08 25.96
CA GLY A 140 23.57 4.52 26.24
C GLY A 140 23.42 5.45 25.03
N SER A 141 22.88 4.96 23.91
CA SER A 141 22.55 5.83 22.76
C SER A 141 21.49 6.87 23.14
N LYS A 142 21.64 8.08 22.57
CA LYS A 142 20.64 9.15 22.69
C LYS A 142 19.38 8.87 21.87
N ILE A 143 19.40 7.84 21.01
CA ILE A 143 18.24 7.41 20.24
C ILE A 143 17.36 6.51 21.09
N THR A 144 16.36 7.10 21.72
CA THR A 144 15.41 6.38 22.60
C THR A 144 14.11 6.01 21.89
N GLN A 145 13.80 6.67 20.77
CA GLN A 145 12.56 6.46 20.01
C GLN A 145 12.83 6.54 18.52
N CYS A 146 12.06 5.77 17.75
CA CYS A 146 12.00 5.93 16.30
C CYS A 146 11.04 7.08 16.00
N SER A 147 11.58 8.28 15.80
CA SER A 147 10.81 9.51 15.57
C SER A 147 11.32 10.28 14.36
N ALA A 148 10.60 11.35 14.00
CA ALA A 148 11.03 12.30 12.98
C ALA A 148 12.41 12.92 13.30
N ASP A 149 12.83 13.00 14.57
CA ASP A 149 14.12 13.56 14.96
C ASP A 149 15.30 12.73 14.43
N LEU A 150 15.09 11.44 14.21
CA LEU A 150 16.08 10.55 13.58
C LEU A 150 16.36 10.91 12.13
N SER A 151 15.43 11.60 11.48
CA SER A 151 15.59 12.13 10.13
C SER A 151 16.63 13.26 10.06
N SER A 152 16.92 13.90 11.20
CA SER A 152 17.94 14.94 11.34
C SER A 152 19.32 14.39 11.75
N LEU A 153 19.39 13.10 12.08
CA LEU A 153 20.63 12.43 12.42
C LEU A 153 21.54 12.43 11.17
N ASN A 154 22.84 12.68 11.36
CA ASN A 154 23.78 12.50 10.26
C ASN A 154 24.05 11.00 10.14
N TRP A 155 23.52 10.34 9.10
CA TRP A 155 23.67 8.88 8.91
C TRP A 155 25.06 8.48 8.39
N ASN A 156 25.99 9.44 8.24
CA ASN A 156 27.42 9.18 8.09
C ASN A 156 28.08 8.89 9.46
N LEU A 157 27.43 8.06 10.28
CA LEU A 157 27.99 7.67 11.57
C LEU A 157 29.25 6.82 11.34
N PRO A 158 30.21 6.86 12.28
CA PRO A 158 31.35 5.96 12.25
C PRO A 158 30.86 4.51 12.23
N LYS A 159 31.40 3.69 11.33
CA LYS A 159 31.13 2.25 11.36
C LYS A 159 31.80 1.63 12.59
N CYS A 160 31.32 0.46 12.96
CA CYS A 160 31.92 -0.40 13.99
C CYS A 160 33.41 -0.70 13.75
N SER A 161 33.87 -0.66 12.50
CA SER A 161 35.28 -0.85 12.12
C SER A 161 36.17 0.37 12.35
N GLY A 162 35.63 1.51 12.81
CA GLY A 162 36.38 2.77 12.93
C GLY A 162 36.67 3.47 11.60
N GLU A 163 36.23 2.88 10.49
CA GLU A 163 36.38 3.39 9.14
C GLU A 163 35.23 4.37 8.80
N LYS A 164 35.50 5.36 7.95
CA LYS A 164 34.45 6.26 7.44
C LYS A 164 33.44 5.43 6.66
N SER A 165 32.18 5.84 6.72
CA SER A 165 31.10 5.18 6.00
C SER A 165 31.34 5.30 4.47
N ASP A 166 31.76 4.22 3.82
CA ASP A 166 31.94 4.16 2.34
C ASP A 166 30.63 4.18 1.54
N HIS A 167 29.50 4.33 2.21
CA HIS A 167 28.21 4.47 1.52
C HIS A 167 28.07 5.94 1.12
N PRO A 168 27.74 6.25 -0.16
CA PRO A 168 27.45 7.62 -0.55
C PRO A 168 26.36 8.12 0.39
N SER A 169 26.61 9.25 1.05
CA SER A 169 25.92 9.68 2.27
C SER A 169 24.45 9.30 2.27
N TYR A 170 24.05 8.36 3.13
CA TYR A 170 22.63 8.08 3.31
C TYR A 170 22.00 9.36 3.86
N SER A 171 21.34 10.13 3.01
CA SER A 171 20.57 11.26 3.49
C SER A 171 19.25 10.68 3.95
N ALA A 172 19.18 10.06 5.13
CA ALA A 172 17.89 9.56 5.63
C ALA A 172 16.89 10.69 5.95
N GLY A 173 17.04 11.86 5.34
CA GLY A 173 16.06 12.92 5.28
C GLY A 173 14.66 12.35 5.13
N ASN A 174 13.83 12.72 6.09
CA ASN A 174 12.45 12.30 6.31
C ASN A 174 12.14 10.81 6.05
N PHE A 175 13.09 9.87 6.21
CA PHE A 175 12.82 8.43 6.03
C PHE A 175 11.64 7.97 6.89
N TYR A 176 11.58 8.47 8.13
CA TYR A 176 10.50 8.18 9.07
C TYR A 176 9.16 8.68 8.54
N GLY A 177 9.14 9.90 7.99
CA GLY A 177 7.97 10.49 7.36
C GLY A 177 7.50 9.70 6.14
N PHE A 178 8.43 9.30 5.26
CA PHE A 178 8.11 8.51 4.08
C PHE A 178 7.60 7.12 4.43
N LEU A 179 8.26 6.38 5.32
CA LEU A 179 7.84 5.02 5.70
C LEU A 179 6.53 5.01 6.50
N THR A 180 6.32 6.00 7.38
CA THR A 180 5.04 6.13 8.11
C THR A 180 3.89 6.50 7.16
N THR A 181 4.17 7.39 6.19
CA THR A 181 3.21 7.73 5.14
C THR A 181 2.91 6.53 4.25
N ALA A 182 3.93 5.77 3.84
CA ALA A 182 3.78 4.53 3.08
C ALA A 182 2.89 3.52 3.81
N GLN A 183 3.22 3.24 5.08
CA GLN A 183 2.45 2.32 5.91
C GLN A 183 0.99 2.77 6.06
N SER A 184 0.77 4.05 6.32
CA SER A 184 -0.58 4.58 6.49
C SER A 184 -1.37 4.52 5.18
N ALA A 185 -0.77 4.96 4.06
CA ALA A 185 -1.37 4.93 2.73
C ALA A 185 -1.69 3.50 2.27
N SER A 186 -0.85 2.51 2.59
CA SER A 186 -1.11 1.10 2.26
C SER A 186 -2.35 0.57 3.00
N TRP A 187 -2.51 0.90 4.28
CA TRP A 187 -3.71 0.52 5.04
C TRP A 187 -4.98 1.21 4.52
N PHE A 188 -4.90 2.49 4.12
CA PHE A 188 -6.02 3.13 3.44
C PHE A 188 -6.37 2.45 2.11
N SER A 189 -5.36 2.04 1.34
CA SER A 189 -5.56 1.25 0.13
C SER A 189 -6.33 -0.05 0.44
N VAL A 190 -5.90 -0.83 1.44
CA VAL A 190 -6.62 -2.04 1.90
C VAL A 190 -8.08 -1.73 2.24
N LEU A 191 -8.34 -0.66 2.98
CA LEU A 191 -9.71 -0.25 3.32
C LEU A 191 -10.55 0.10 2.08
N PHE A 192 -10.00 0.87 1.13
CA PHE A 192 -10.71 1.20 -0.11
C PHE A 192 -11.02 -0.05 -0.94
N TRP A 193 -10.07 -0.98 -1.05
CA TRP A 193 -10.27 -2.26 -1.74
C TRP A 193 -11.29 -3.16 -1.05
N ALA A 194 -11.34 -3.16 0.29
CA ALA A 194 -12.37 -3.87 1.05
C ALA A 194 -13.76 -3.28 0.81
N LEU A 195 -13.88 -1.95 0.82
CA LEU A 195 -15.13 -1.25 0.52
C LEU A 195 -15.58 -1.48 -0.93
N LEU A 196 -14.65 -1.50 -1.88
CA LEU A 196 -14.94 -1.85 -3.29
C LEU A 196 -15.48 -3.27 -3.43
N LEU A 197 -14.87 -4.23 -2.73
CA LEU A 197 -15.33 -5.62 -2.73
C LEU A 197 -16.74 -5.72 -2.13
N ALA A 198 -17.00 -5.04 -1.00
CA ALA A 198 -18.31 -4.99 -0.37
C ALA A 198 -19.36 -4.34 -1.26
N ALA A 199 -19.05 -3.21 -1.90
CA ALA A 199 -19.93 -2.52 -2.85
C ALA A 199 -20.29 -3.42 -4.04
N ARG A 200 -19.30 -4.08 -4.65
CA ARG A 200 -19.51 -5.01 -5.77
C ARG A 200 -20.34 -6.23 -5.35
N ALA A 201 -20.12 -6.76 -4.16
CA ALA A 201 -20.92 -7.85 -3.60
C ALA A 201 -22.38 -7.42 -3.36
N ALA A 202 -22.58 -6.24 -2.79
CA ALA A 202 -23.91 -5.66 -2.57
C ALA A 202 -24.66 -5.46 -3.90
N ARG A 203 -24.01 -4.87 -4.93
CA ARG A 203 -24.58 -4.77 -6.29
C ARG A 203 -25.01 -6.13 -6.82
N ARG A 204 -24.18 -7.15 -6.63
CA ARG A 204 -24.49 -8.51 -7.10
C ARG A 204 -25.72 -9.07 -6.40
N CYS A 205 -25.86 -8.88 -5.09
CA CYS A 205 -27.00 -9.32 -4.30
C CYS A 205 -28.29 -8.61 -4.72
N THR A 206 -28.29 -7.28 -4.82
CA THR A 206 -29.45 -6.50 -5.29
C THR A 206 -29.87 -6.92 -6.71
N SER A 207 -28.90 -7.22 -7.58
CA SER A 207 -29.18 -7.70 -8.94
C SER A 207 -29.80 -9.11 -9.00
N LYS A 208 -29.61 -9.94 -7.96
CA LYS A 208 -30.22 -11.27 -7.86
C LYS A 208 -31.68 -11.17 -7.40
N GLU A 209 -31.99 -10.29 -6.44
CA GLU A 209 -33.35 -10.08 -5.95
C GLU A 209 -34.29 -9.59 -7.05
N GLU A 210 -33.84 -8.65 -7.91
CA GLU A 210 -34.68 -8.19 -9.03
C GLU A 210 -35.03 -9.31 -10.01
N ILE A 211 -34.12 -10.24 -10.30
CA ILE A 211 -34.37 -11.38 -11.20
C ILE A 211 -35.38 -12.34 -10.58
N GLY A 212 -35.23 -12.67 -9.29
CA GLY A 212 -36.16 -13.57 -8.59
C GLY A 212 -37.59 -13.01 -8.55
N SER A 213 -37.76 -11.70 -8.33
CA SER A 213 -39.07 -11.05 -8.34
C SER A 213 -39.72 -10.96 -9.72
N THR A 214 -38.92 -11.02 -10.79
CA THR A 214 -39.41 -10.97 -12.18
C THR A 214 -39.83 -12.36 -12.66
N GLU A 215 -39.19 -13.41 -12.14
CA GLU A 215 -39.52 -14.81 -12.46
C GLU A 215 -40.85 -15.26 -11.84
N GLU A 216 -41.13 -14.89 -10.59
CA GLU A 216 -42.44 -15.16 -9.96
C GLU A 216 -43.63 -14.45 -10.65
N ARG A 217 -43.37 -13.41 -11.44
CA ARG A 217 -44.41 -12.61 -12.09
C ARG A 217 -44.77 -13.08 -13.50
N LYS A 218 -44.26 -14.22 -13.96
CA LYS A 218 -44.78 -14.87 -15.18
C LYS A 218 -46.02 -15.69 -14.81
N PRO A 219 -47.26 -15.24 -15.11
CA PRO A 219 -48.42 -16.11 -14.98
C PRO A 219 -48.19 -17.33 -15.88
N MET A 220 -48.40 -18.53 -15.32
CA MET A 220 -48.53 -19.75 -16.09
C MET A 220 -49.75 -19.58 -17.00
N LEU A 221 -49.51 -19.12 -18.23
CA LEU A 221 -50.46 -19.26 -19.33
C LEU A 221 -50.05 -20.53 -20.07
N SER A 222 -50.63 -21.65 -19.61
CA SER A 222 -50.86 -22.87 -20.36
C SER A 222 -52.09 -23.57 -19.81
#